data_AF-A0A174GFW8-F1
#
_entry.id   AF-A0A174GFW8-F1
#
_cell.length_a   1.000
_cell.length_b   1.000
_cell.length_c   1.000
_cell.angle_alpha   90.00
_cell.angle_beta   90.00
_cell.angle_gamma   90.00
#
_symmetry.space_group_name_H-M   'P 1'
#
loop_
_entity.id
_entity.type
_entity.pdbx_description
1 polymer ?
#
loop_
_entity_poly.entity_id
_entity_poly.type
_entity_poly.pdbx_seq_one_letter_code
_entity_poly.pdbx_strand_id
1 'polypeptide(L)'
;MRDLLTYYGAERTAFSIINRYVRFADKDETKRRSEWQTNQRWAWFLGEGRGRLKLTTEPEPYNFQRTLNWLARQVAPTLQVAEKLDKQNNTTVIKDMVKHAKLSDRLEKVLRQLSVTVEEMTVKEE
;
A
#
# COMPACT_ATOMS: atom_id res chain seq x y z
N MET A 1 -20.99 6.75 -17.58
CA MET A 1 -21.38 6.20 -16.26
C MET A 1 -21.95 4.78 -16.34
N ARG A 2 -22.76 4.41 -17.35
CA ARG A 2 -23.27 3.02 -17.48
C ARG A 2 -22.16 1.95 -17.54
N ASP A 3 -21.12 2.13 -18.36
CA ASP A 3 -20.03 1.12 -18.48
C ASP A 3 -19.29 0.80 -17.17
N LEU A 4 -19.11 1.78 -16.29
CA LEU A 4 -18.38 1.63 -15.04
C LEU A 4 -19.19 0.80 -14.02
N LEU A 5 -20.52 0.92 -14.07
CA LEU A 5 -21.48 0.20 -13.22
C LEU A 5 -21.88 -1.16 -13.80
N THR A 6 -21.82 -1.34 -15.12
CA THR A 6 -22.29 -2.57 -15.80
C THR A 6 -21.19 -3.61 -16.00
N TYR A 7 -19.90 -3.23 -16.10
CA TYR A 7 -18.84 -4.17 -16.50
C TYR A 7 -17.66 -4.34 -15.55
N TYR A 8 -17.65 -3.77 -14.33
CA TYR A 8 -16.47 -3.80 -13.44
C TYR A 8 -15.17 -3.44 -14.19
N GLY A 9 -15.30 -2.59 -15.21
CA GLY A 9 -14.27 -2.31 -16.21
C GLY A 9 -13.67 -0.94 -15.99
N ALA A 10 -13.31 -0.62 -14.75
CA ALA A 10 -12.68 0.67 -14.42
C ALA A 10 -11.37 0.85 -15.23
N GLU A 11 -10.64 -0.23 -15.49
CA GLU A 11 -9.51 -0.23 -16.44
C GLU A 11 -9.93 0.25 -17.84
N ARG A 12 -10.92 -0.41 -18.46
CA ARG A 12 -11.41 -0.09 -19.80
C ARG A 12 -11.95 1.33 -19.88
N THR A 13 -12.63 1.79 -18.83
CA THR A 13 -13.22 3.14 -18.79
C THR A 13 -12.14 4.21 -18.59
N ALA A 14 -11.16 3.98 -17.73
CA ALA A 14 -10.04 4.90 -17.55
C ALA A 14 -9.21 5.03 -18.83
N PHE A 15 -8.86 3.91 -19.46
CA PHE A 15 -8.07 3.94 -20.70
C PHE A 15 -8.84 4.46 -21.90
N SER A 16 -10.16 4.26 -21.99
CA SER A 16 -10.95 4.87 -23.05
C SER A 16 -11.03 6.39 -22.91
N ILE A 17 -11.12 6.91 -21.67
CA ILE A 17 -11.04 8.35 -21.40
C ILE A 17 -9.66 8.88 -21.79
N ILE A 18 -8.57 8.25 -21.32
CA ILE A 18 -7.21 8.69 -21.62
C ILE A 18 -6.95 8.70 -23.13
N ASN A 19 -7.31 7.63 -23.85
CA ASN A 19 -7.08 7.51 -25.28
C ASN A 19 -7.89 8.51 -26.12
N ARG A 20 -9.04 8.98 -25.59
CA ARG A 20 -9.84 10.01 -26.25
C ARG A 20 -9.15 11.38 -26.22
N TYR A 21 -8.41 11.69 -25.15
CA TYR A 21 -7.77 12.98 -24.96
C TYR A 21 -6.30 13.00 -25.40
N VAL A 22 -5.60 11.88 -25.29
CA VAL A 22 -4.19 11.74 -25.65
C VAL A 22 -3.98 10.41 -26.36
N ARG A 23 -3.37 10.45 -27.55
CA ARG A 23 -2.96 9.26 -28.30
C ARG A 23 -1.56 9.45 -28.85
N PHE A 24 -0.65 8.53 -28.52
CA PHE A 24 0.66 8.46 -29.17
C PHE A 24 0.55 7.59 -30.42
N ALA A 25 0.96 8.14 -31.56
CA ALA A 25 0.86 7.51 -32.86
C ALA A 25 2.21 7.57 -33.58
N ASP A 26 2.47 6.58 -34.43
CA ASP A 26 3.66 6.55 -35.27
C ASP A 26 3.47 7.50 -36.45
N LYS A 27 4.47 8.35 -36.68
CA LYS A 27 4.44 9.36 -37.74
C LYS A 27 4.48 8.67 -39.11
N ASP A 28 3.44 8.89 -39.91
CA ASP A 28 3.37 8.44 -41.31
C ASP A 28 3.14 9.67 -42.19
N GLU A 29 4.18 10.12 -42.88
CA GLU A 29 4.13 11.33 -43.73
C GLU A 29 3.30 11.13 -45.00
N THR A 30 2.98 9.88 -45.35
CA THR A 30 2.12 9.56 -46.49
C THR A 30 0.63 9.71 -46.17
N LYS A 31 0.27 9.87 -44.89
CA LYS A 31 -1.12 9.92 -44.41
C LYS A 31 -1.41 11.18 -43.62
N ARG A 32 -2.70 11.49 -43.49
CA ARG A 32 -3.17 12.55 -42.60
C ARG A 32 -2.90 12.17 -41.15
N ARG A 33 -2.62 13.15 -40.29
CA ARG A 33 -2.36 12.94 -38.85
C ARG A 33 -3.45 12.14 -38.13
N SER A 34 -4.70 12.28 -38.54
CA SER A 34 -5.83 11.51 -38.00
C SER A 34 -5.70 10.00 -38.25
N GLU A 35 -5.10 9.62 -39.38
CA GLU A 35 -4.93 8.25 -39.87
C GLU A 35 -3.61 7.62 -39.42
N TRP A 36 -2.79 8.35 -38.65
CA TRP A 36 -1.58 7.79 -38.07
C TRP A 36 -1.92 6.63 -37.14
N GLN A 37 -1.18 5.54 -37.31
CA GLN A 37 -1.37 4.32 -36.55
C GLN A 37 -0.96 4.52 -35.09
N THR A 38 -1.73 3.96 -34.16
CA THR A 38 -1.37 4.00 -32.73
C THR A 38 -0.03 3.31 -32.49
N ASN A 39 0.86 3.96 -31.75
CA ASN A 39 2.17 3.39 -31.43
C ASN A 39 2.00 2.10 -30.59
N GLN A 40 2.84 1.10 -30.87
CA GLN A 40 2.75 -0.21 -30.21
C GLN A 40 2.86 -0.14 -28.67
N ARG A 41 3.72 0.74 -28.13
CA ARG A 41 3.84 0.91 -26.66
C ARG A 41 2.58 1.55 -26.07
N TRP A 42 1.95 2.46 -26.81
CA TRP A 42 0.68 3.07 -26.40
C TRP A 42 -0.46 2.04 -26.44
N ALA A 43 -0.50 1.21 -27.47
CA ALA A 43 -1.46 0.12 -27.58
C ALA A 43 -1.34 -0.88 -26.40
N TRP A 44 -0.10 -1.26 -26.06
CA TRP A 44 0.18 -2.09 -24.89
C TRP A 44 -0.25 -1.44 -23.56
N PHE A 45 0.00 -0.14 -23.39
CA PHE A 45 -0.46 0.63 -22.24
C PHE A 45 -1.99 0.59 -22.11
N LEU A 46 -2.72 0.75 -23.21
CA LEU A 46 -4.19 0.70 -23.24
C LEU A 46 -4.78 -0.70 -22.97
N GLY A 47 -3.94 -1.74 -22.93
CA GLY A 47 -4.34 -3.11 -22.60
C GLY A 47 -4.20 -4.12 -23.74
N GLU A 48 -3.67 -3.72 -24.90
CA GLU A 48 -3.43 -4.66 -25.99
C GLU A 48 -2.30 -5.64 -25.65
N GLY A 49 -2.57 -6.95 -25.72
CA GLY A 49 -1.57 -7.98 -25.45
C GLY A 49 -1.14 -8.15 -23.99
N ARG A 50 -1.88 -7.57 -23.01
CA ARG A 50 -1.65 -7.80 -21.57
C ARG A 50 -2.92 -8.20 -20.83
N GLY A 51 -2.76 -8.88 -19.69
CA GLY A 51 -3.87 -9.26 -18.82
C GLY A 51 -4.57 -8.04 -18.19
N ARG A 52 -5.81 -8.23 -17.73
CA ARG A 52 -6.58 -7.19 -17.02
C ARG A 52 -5.81 -6.68 -15.81
N LEU A 53 -5.79 -5.37 -15.64
CA LEU A 53 -5.18 -4.69 -14.51
C LEU A 53 -6.05 -4.95 -13.26
N LYS A 54 -5.48 -5.62 -12.27
CA LYS A 54 -6.12 -5.80 -10.97
C LYS A 54 -6.10 -4.46 -10.24
N LEU A 55 -7.25 -3.81 -10.17
CA LEU A 55 -7.43 -2.69 -9.27
C LEU A 55 -7.52 -3.26 -7.85
N THR A 56 -6.51 -3.02 -7.03
CA THR A 56 -6.61 -3.30 -5.58
C THR A 56 -7.66 -2.33 -5.04
N THR A 57 -8.87 -2.84 -4.81
CA THR A 57 -10.00 -2.05 -4.28
C THR A 57 -10.04 -2.04 -2.76
N GLU A 58 -9.31 -2.94 -2.11
CA GLU A 58 -9.09 -2.93 -0.66
C GLU A 58 -7.61 -3.21 -0.39
N PRO A 59 -6.85 -2.29 0.22
CA PRO A 59 -5.60 -2.68 0.85
C PRO A 59 -5.94 -3.64 1.99
N GLU A 60 -5.26 -4.78 2.09
CA GLU A 60 -5.39 -5.63 3.28
C GLU A 60 -5.20 -4.77 4.53
N PRO A 61 -6.06 -4.93 5.56
CA PRO A 61 -5.92 -4.17 6.79
C PRO A 61 -4.52 -4.40 7.35
N TYR A 62 -3.89 -3.32 7.79
CA TYR A 62 -2.53 -3.38 8.31
C TYR A 62 -2.43 -4.41 9.43
N ASN A 63 -1.64 -5.46 9.22
CA ASN A 63 -1.48 -6.56 10.17
C ASN A 63 -0.19 -6.40 10.97
N PHE A 64 -0.32 -6.13 12.28
CA PHE A 64 0.82 -5.95 13.20
C PHE A 64 1.60 -7.25 13.46
N GLN A 65 1.08 -8.42 13.08
CA GLN A 65 1.71 -9.72 13.33
C GLN A 65 3.10 -9.83 12.70
N ARG A 66 3.33 -9.20 11.54
CA ARG A 66 4.65 -9.19 10.90
C ARG A 66 5.68 -8.47 11.78
N THR A 67 5.29 -7.35 12.38
CA THR A 67 6.13 -6.57 13.29
C THR A 67 6.42 -7.36 14.57
N LEU A 68 5.41 -8.02 15.14
CA LEU A 68 5.59 -8.91 16.30
C LEU A 68 6.54 -10.06 15.99
N ASN A 69 6.40 -10.71 14.84
CA ASN A 69 7.28 -11.80 14.43
C ASN A 69 8.72 -11.33 14.21
N TRP A 70 8.91 -10.14 13.64
CA TRP A 70 10.23 -9.53 13.50
C TRP A 70 10.84 -9.20 14.87
N LEU A 71 10.09 -8.56 15.78
CA LEU A 71 10.53 -8.28 17.14
C LEU A 71 10.94 -9.55 17.88
N ALA A 72 10.10 -10.59 17.83
CA ALA A 72 10.36 -11.87 18.48
C ALA A 72 11.64 -12.55 17.96
N ARG A 73 11.90 -12.47 16.66
CA ARG A 73 13.06 -13.13 16.04
C ARG A 73 14.35 -12.33 16.13
N GLN A 74 14.27 -11.00 16.05
CA GLN A 74 15.46 -10.15 15.87
C GLN A 74 15.84 -9.37 17.13
N VAL A 75 14.87 -9.03 17.98
CA VAL A 75 15.09 -8.13 19.12
C VAL A 75 14.88 -8.84 20.46
N ALA A 76 13.90 -9.74 20.57
CA ALA A 76 13.56 -10.38 21.85
C ALA A 76 14.74 -11.13 22.53
N PRO A 77 15.62 -11.87 21.81
CA PRO A 77 16.73 -12.56 22.46
C PRO A 77 17.74 -11.61 23.10
N THR A 78 18.13 -10.54 22.41
CA THR A 78 19.07 -9.54 22.94
C THR A 78 18.44 -8.70 24.02
N LEU A 79 17.17 -8.33 23.87
CA LEU A 79 16.40 -7.64 24.91
C LEU A 79 16.31 -8.47 26.19
N GLN A 80 16.10 -9.78 26.09
CA GLN A 80 16.06 -10.69 27.25
C GLN A 80 17.39 -10.73 28.00
N VAL A 81 18.52 -10.73 27.28
CA VAL A 81 19.85 -10.65 27.91
C VAL A 81 20.01 -9.31 28.64
N ALA A 82 19.65 -8.21 27.98
CA ALA A 82 19.77 -6.88 28.57
C ALA A 82 18.89 -6.71 29.82
N GLU A 83 17.65 -7.21 29.80
CA GLU A 83 16.77 -7.19 30.99
C GLU A 83 17.33 -8.02 32.15
N LYS A 84 17.99 -9.15 31.88
CA LYS A 84 18.64 -9.95 32.94
C LYS A 84 19.82 -9.19 33.55
N LEU A 85 20.62 -8.52 32.73
CA LEU A 85 21.73 -7.68 33.19
C LEU A 85 21.22 -6.48 34.01
N ASP A 86 20.14 -5.82 33.55
CA ASP A 86 19.51 -4.72 34.28
C ASP A 86 19.09 -5.16 35.68
N LYS A 87 18.44 -6.34 35.81
CA LYS A 87 18.04 -6.92 37.09
C LYS A 87 19.23 -7.29 37.97
N GLN A 88 20.27 -7.92 37.41
CA GLN A 88 21.47 -8.29 38.17
C GLN A 88 22.20 -7.07 38.72
N ASN A 89 22.24 -5.99 37.95
CA ASN A 89 22.96 -4.78 38.30
C ASN A 89 22.08 -3.75 39.03
N ASN A 90 20.80 -4.05 39.31
CA ASN A 90 19.82 -3.12 39.86
C ASN A 90 19.75 -1.79 39.08
N THR A 91 19.74 -1.88 37.75
CA THR A 91 19.63 -0.73 36.84
C THR A 91 18.30 -0.77 36.07
N THR A 92 17.96 0.35 35.43
CA THR A 92 16.69 0.55 34.70
C THR A 92 16.87 0.93 33.23
N VAL A 93 18.06 0.65 32.66
CA VAL A 93 18.48 1.15 31.35
C VAL A 93 17.47 0.85 30.26
N ILE A 94 16.95 -0.38 30.19
CA ILE A 94 15.98 -0.78 29.17
C ILE A 94 14.64 -0.04 29.34
N LYS A 95 14.17 0.11 30.58
CA LYS A 95 12.93 0.85 30.86
C LYS A 95 13.05 2.32 30.50
N ASP A 96 14.18 2.93 30.85
CA ASP A 96 14.44 4.34 30.56
C ASP A 96 14.60 4.57 29.05
N MET A 97 15.27 3.65 28.35
CA MET A 97 15.42 3.69 26.90
C MET A 97 14.05 3.65 26.19
N VAL A 98 13.15 2.77 26.60
CA VAL A 98 11.79 2.70 26.03
C VAL A 98 10.99 3.96 26.36
N LYS A 99 11.08 4.47 27.59
CA LYS A 99 10.38 5.69 28.04
C LYS A 99 10.78 6.93 27.24
N HIS A 100 12.05 7.02 26.85
CA HIS A 100 12.59 8.16 26.11
C HIS A 100 12.59 7.96 24.58
N ALA A 101 12.19 6.78 24.10
CA ALA A 101 12.10 6.51 22.68
C ALA A 101 11.02 7.39 22.02
N LYS A 102 11.41 8.13 20.99
CA LYS A 102 10.47 8.91 20.17
C LYS A 102 9.90 8.02 19.07
N LEU A 103 8.57 7.99 18.96
CA LEU A 103 7.91 7.37 17.83
C LEU A 103 8.17 8.20 16.57
N SER A 104 8.39 7.53 15.44
CA SER A 104 8.39 8.21 14.14
C SER A 104 6.95 8.39 13.66
N ASP A 105 6.70 9.37 12.80
CA ASP A 105 5.37 9.65 12.20
C ASP A 105 4.71 8.38 11.63
N ARG A 106 5.53 7.48 11.06
CA ARG A 106 5.05 6.19 10.54
C ARG A 106 4.52 5.29 11.66
N LEU A 107 5.26 5.18 12.76
CA LEU A 107 4.88 4.35 13.90
C LEU A 107 3.67 4.94 14.64
N GLU A 108 3.54 6.27 14.69
CA GLU A 108 2.34 6.93 15.23
C GLU A 108 1.10 6.64 14.37
N LYS A 109 1.21 6.70 13.04
CA LYS A 109 0.12 6.34 12.13
C LYS A 109 -0.30 4.87 12.31
N VAL A 110 0.68 3.97 12.44
CA VAL A 110 0.42 2.55 12.75
C VAL A 110 -0.31 2.40 14.08
N LEU A 111 0.11 3.12 15.13
CA LEU A 111 -0.54 3.07 16.43
C LEU A 111 -2.01 3.51 16.36
N ARG A 112 -2.29 4.63 15.67
CA ARG A 112 -3.66 5.11 15.44
C ARG A 112 -4.53 4.11 14.69
N GLN A 113 -3.98 3.48 13.66
CA GLN A 113 -4.70 2.47 12.89
C GLN A 113 -5.09 1.26 13.75
N LEU A 114 -4.20 0.82 14.65
CA LEU A 114 -4.45 -0.31 15.54
C LEU A 114 -5.39 0.04 16.70
N SER A 115 -5.35 1.27 17.22
CA SER A 115 -6.21 1.71 18.32
C SER A 115 -7.66 1.91 17.89
N VAL A 116 -7.90 2.47 16.71
CA VAL A 116 -9.26 2.72 16.17
C VAL A 116 -10.04 1.41 15.98
N THR A 117 -9.39 0.33 15.55
CA THR A 117 -10.02 -0.99 15.46
C THR A 117 -10.58 -1.51 16.78
N VAL A 118 -9.95 -1.19 17.92
CA VAL A 118 -10.40 -1.69 19.24
C VAL A 118 -11.62 -0.91 19.72
N GLU A 119 -11.66 0.40 19.52
CA GLU A 119 -12.77 1.26 19.94
C GLU A 119 -14.05 0.98 19.14
N GLU A 120 -13.95 0.77 17.82
CA GLU A 120 -15.09 0.41 16.98
C GLU A 120 -15.66 -0.99 17.29
N MET A 121 -14.88 -1.88 17.91
CA MET A 121 -15.36 -3.18 18.41
C MET A 121 -16.13 -3.04 19.74
N THR A 122 -15.82 -2.05 20.57
CA THR A 122 -16.49 -1.81 21.87
C THR A 122 -17.81 -1.02 21.77
N VAL A 123 -18.08 -0.37 20.64
CA VAL A 123 -19.32 0.44 20.44
C VAL A 123 -20.45 -0.36 19.77
N LYS A 124 -20.23 -1.62 19.38
CA LYS A 124 -21.24 -2.49 18.73
C LYS A 124 -22.06 -3.37 19.69
N GLU A 125 -21.98 -3.13 21.00
CA GLU A 125 -22.88 -3.75 21.98
C GLU A 125 -23.91 -2.74 22.51
N GLU A 126 -24.74 -2.18 21.63
CA GLU A 126 -26.04 -1.57 21.99
C GLU A 126 -27.09 -1.86 20.90
#